data_AF-A0A0F9GFY5-F1
#
_entry.id   AF-A0A0F9GFY5-F1
#
_cell.length_a   1.000
_cell.length_b   1.000
_cell.length_c   1.000
_cell.angle_alpha   90.00
_cell.angle_beta   90.00
_cell.angle_gamma   90.00
#
_symmetry.space_group_name_H-M   'P 1'
#
loop_
_entity.id
_entity.type
_entity.pdbx_description
1 polymer ?
#
loop_
_entity_poly.entity_id
_entity_poly.type
_entity_poly.pdbx_seq_one_letter_code
_entity_poly.pdbx_strand_id
1 'polypeptide(L)' 'MEEVSFIGSPAKHGNYFIFQIPNKLIKNDLIDTDSTFKVVLRPIKTKDNSESQLEKATEEI' A
#
# COMPACT_ATOMS: atom_id res chain seq x y z
N MET A 1 15.63 -12.59 7.92
CA MET A 1 14.30 -12.22 8.43
C MET A 1 13.40 -12.09 7.22
N GLU A 2 12.34 -12.89 7.13
CA GLU A 2 11.38 -12.83 6.02
C GLU A 2 10.43 -11.66 6.23
N GLU A 3 10.38 -10.72 5.29
CA GLU A 3 9.46 -9.58 5.33
C GLU A 3 8.06 -10.04 4.86
N VAL A 4 7.06 -10.03 5.74
CA VAL A 4 5.66 -10.24 5.33
C VAL A 4 5.18 -8.97 4.62
N SER A 5 4.99 -9.06 3.30
CA SER A 5 4.51 -7.95 2.48
C SER A 5 3.00 -8.03 2.27
N PHE A 6 2.27 -6.99 2.65
CA PHE A 6 0.85 -6.85 2.38
C PHE A 6 0.63 -5.94 1.17
N ILE A 7 0.05 -6.49 0.10
CA ILE A 7 -0.20 -5.75 -1.17
C ILE A 7 -1.56 -5.00 -1.12
N GLY A 8 -2.30 -5.10 -0.02
CA GLY A 8 -3.59 -4.42 0.15
C GLY A 8 -3.43 -2.92 0.38
N SER A 9 -4.26 -2.11 -0.29
CA SER A 9 -4.38 -0.70 0.04
C SER A 9 -4.91 -0.55 1.48
N PRO A 10 -4.28 0.26 2.34
CA PRO A 10 -4.77 0.47 3.69
C PRO A 10 -6.14 1.17 3.65
N ALA A 11 -6.99 0.84 4.61
CA ALA A 11 -8.26 1.55 4.78
C ALA A 11 -8.01 2.94 5.41
N LYS A 12 -8.74 3.97 4.96
CA LYS A 12 -8.69 5.31 5.57
C LYS A 12 -9.77 5.43 6.65
N HIS A 13 -9.38 5.79 7.86
CA HIS A 13 -10.30 6.05 8.97
C HIS A 13 -9.96 7.38 9.65
N GLY A 14 -10.70 8.44 9.30
CA GLY A 14 -10.40 9.80 9.72
C GLY A 14 -9.01 10.24 9.24
N ASN A 15 -8.14 10.54 10.20
CA ASN A 15 -6.75 10.96 9.96
C ASN A 15 -5.74 9.80 9.97
N TYR A 16 -6.22 8.55 10.04
CA TYR A 16 -5.38 7.36 10.14
C TYR A 16 -5.55 6.43 8.93
N PHE A 17 -4.47 5.72 8.60
CA PHE A 17 -4.49 4.58 7.69
C PHE A 17 -4.41 3.30 8.50
N ILE A 18 -5.31 2.36 8.23
CA ILE A 18 -5.40 1.07 8.92
C ILE A 18 -4.96 -0.03 7.96
N PHE A 19 -3.91 -0.74 8.33
CA PHE A 19 -3.46 -1.96 7.64
C PHE A 19 -4.15 -3.17 8.28
N GLN A 20 -4.78 -4.00 7.47
CA GLN A 20 -5.45 -5.20 7.95
C GLN A 20 -4.54 -6.42 7.81
N ILE A 21 -4.39 -7.16 8.90
CA ILE A 21 -3.68 -8.44 8.91
C ILE A 21 -4.72 -9.55 8.69
N PRO A 22 -4.57 -10.41 7.67
CA PRO A 22 -5.46 -11.55 7.47
C PRO A 22 -5.43 -12.50 8.67
N ASN A 23 -6.61 -12.82 9.22
CA ASN A 23 -6.76 -13.73 10.38
C ASN A 23 -6.07 -15.10 10.19
N LYS A 24 -5.91 -15.58 8.95
CA LYS A 24 -5.22 -16.86 8.71
C LYS A 24 -3.76 -16.83 9.19
N LEU A 25 -3.11 -15.67 9.16
CA LEU A 25 -1.71 -15.54 9.56
C LEU A 25 -1.58 -15.63 11.07
N ILE A 26 -2.56 -15.11 11.80
CA ILE A 26 -2.65 -15.23 13.27
C ILE A 26 -2.96 -16.69 13.63
N LYS A 27 -3.95 -17.31 12.99
CA LYS A 27 -4.37 -18.70 13.27
C LYS A 27 -3.31 -19.76 12.99
N ASN A 28 -2.36 -19.48 12.11
CA ASN A 28 -1.27 -20.38 11.77
C ASN A 28 0.01 -20.07 12.56
N ASP A 29 -0.08 -19.26 13.62
CA ASP A 29 1.04 -18.82 14.46
C ASP A 29 2.19 -18.14 13.67
N LEU A 30 1.87 -17.54 12.52
CA LEU A 30 2.83 -16.78 11.70
C LEU A 30 2.96 -15.33 12.17
N ILE A 31 1.94 -14.82 12.86
CA ILE A 31 1.87 -13.46 13.41
C ILE A 31 1.29 -13.54 14.81
N ASP A 32 2.05 -13.06 15.78
CA ASP A 32 1.61 -12.86 17.15
C ASP A 32 0.98 -11.46 17.30
N THR A 33 -0.21 -11.39 17.89
CA THR A 33 -0.94 -10.14 18.10
C THR A 33 -0.32 -9.24 19.17
N ASP A 34 0.47 -9.80 20.08
CA ASP A 34 1.13 -9.03 21.15
C ASP A 34 2.50 -8.48 20.71
N SER A 35 2.95 -8.84 19.50
CA SER A 35 4.20 -8.38 18.93
C SER A 35 4.12 -6.95 18.37
N THR A 36 5.23 -6.22 18.46
CA THR A 36 5.37 -4.91 17.82
C THR A 36 5.92 -5.06 16.40
N PHE A 37 5.24 -4.49 15.41
CA PHE A 37 5.62 -4.56 14.00
C PHE A 37 6.19 -3.24 13.49
N LYS A 38 7.22 -3.32 12.65
CA LYS A 38 7.75 -2.16 11.91
C LYS A 38 7.09 -2.08 10.54
N VAL A 39 6.43 -0.96 10.27
CA VAL A 39 5.87 -0.67 8.93
C VAL A 39 6.95 0.04 8.09
N VAL A 40 7.19 -0.45 6.88
CA VAL A 40 8.10 0.16 5.91
C VAL A 40 7.29 0.62 4.70
N LEU A 41 7.21 1.94 4.48
CA LEU A 41 6.56 2.50 3.30
C LEU A 41 7.57 2.60 2.17
N ARG A 42 7.29 1.93 1.05
CA ARG A 42 8.07 2.06 -0.18
C ARG A 42 7.25 2.84 -1.21
N PRO A 43 7.78 3.94 -1.77
CA PRO A 43 7.08 4.65 -2.82
C PRO A 43 6.98 3.73 -4.03
N ILE A 44 5.74 3.48 -4.48
CA ILE A 44 5.53 2.88 -5.79
C ILE A 44 5.72 4.03 -6.77
N LYS A 45 6.74 3.96 -7.63
CA LYS A 45 6.77 4.80 -8.82
C LYS A 45 5.58 4.37 -9.67
N THR A 46 4.44 5.03 -9.51
CA THR A 46 3.41 5.04 -10.53
C THR A 46 4.11 5.50 -11.78
N LYS A 47 4.22 4.63 -12.81
CA LYS A 47 4.52 5.11 -14.15
C LYS A 47 3.49 6.20 -14.41
N ASP A 48 3.99 7.41 -14.45
CA ASP A 48 3.25 8.63 -14.65
C ASP A 48 2.39 8.43 -15.90
N ASN A 49 1.06 8.38 -15.73
CA ASN A 49 0.13 8.38 -16.86
C ASN A 49 -0.04 9.83 -17.41
N SER A 50 0.95 10.70 -17.14
CA SER A 50 0.97 12.11 -17.53
C SER A 50 1.43 12.34 -18.97
N GLU A 51 1.98 11.33 -19.66
CA GLU A 51 2.20 11.42 -21.11
C GLU A 51 0.88 11.46 -21.91
N SER A 52 -0.23 10.92 -21.38
CA SER A 52 -1.53 10.90 -22.08
C SER A 52 -2.29 12.24 -22.03
N GLN A 53 -1.93 13.18 -21.16
CA GLN A 53 -2.63 14.47 -21.05
C GLN A 53 -1.87 15.64 -21.69
N LEU A 54 -0.58 15.48 -22.00
CA LEU A 54 0.20 16.52 -22.67
C LEU A 54 -0.16 16.65 -24.15
N GLU A 55 -0.42 15.54 -24.86
CA GLU A 55 -0.74 15.58 -26.30
C GLU A 55 -2.08 16.27 -26.62
N LYS A 56 -3.07 16.18 -25.72
CA LYS A 56 -4.37 16.84 -25.93
C LYS A 56 -4.33 18.37 -25.75
N ALA A 57 -3.35 18.89 -25.03
CA ALA A 57 -3.21 20.34 -24.81
C ALA A 57 -2.49 21.05 -25.98
N THR A 58 -1.82 20.30 -26.85
CA THR A 58 -1.03 20.83 -27.98
C THR A 58 -1.74 20.77 -29.34
N GLU A 59 -2.93 20.19 -29.44
CA GLU A 59 -3.77 20.21 -30.67
C GLU A 59 -4.81 21.34 -30.70
N GLU A 60 -4.97 22.13 -29.62
CA GLU A 60 -5.92 23.26 -29.53
C GLU A 60 -5.24 24.65 -29.59
N ILE A 61 -4.10 24.78 -30.29
CA ILE A 61 -3.48 26.08 -30.63
C ILE A 61 -3.32 26.23 -32.14
#